data_AF-A0AAV9UWT8-F1
#
_entry.id   AF-A0AAV9UWT8-F1
#
_cell.length_a   1.000
_cell.length_b   1.000
_cell.length_c   1.000
_cell.angle_alpha   90.00
_cell.angle_beta   90.00
_cell.angle_gamma   90.00
#
_symmetry.space_group_name_H-M   'P 1'
#
loop_
_entity.id
_entity.type
_entity.pdbx_description
1 polymer ?
#
loop_
_entity_poly.entity_id
_entity_poly.type
_entity_poly.pdbx_seq_one_letter_code
_entity_poly.pdbx_strand_id
1 'polypeptide(L)'
;MPNNNKNNRKNKSKGKKPIKANPKLLPPLPHQLLHLQTLSQEIHSLHSKKSSLPANHPVLNHSFDPDDIIKPIISTYFPIFFRLFDEKEEEHVKIWIAFNAALLKVWEWGDVETVQDDFWECVGEFFAVGEEDRVGKDIKRAV
;
A
#
# COMPACT_ATOMS: atom_id res chain seq x y z
N MET A 1 29.93 43.52 -18.71
CA MET A 1 29.60 42.19 -19.27
C MET A 1 30.84 41.31 -19.20
N PRO A 2 30.77 39.97 -19.00
CA PRO A 2 29.68 39.05 -18.62
C PRO A 2 29.90 38.44 -17.20
N ASN A 3 28.89 38.20 -16.36
CA ASN A 3 27.96 37.05 -16.29
C ASN A 3 28.60 35.65 -16.31
N ASN A 4 28.55 34.92 -15.19
CA ASN A 4 28.25 33.48 -15.18
C ASN A 4 27.87 32.94 -13.78
N ASN A 5 26.57 33.02 -13.53
CA ASN A 5 25.70 31.97 -13.00
C ASN A 5 26.33 30.60 -12.62
N LYS A 6 26.18 30.17 -11.36
CA LYS A 6 26.00 28.75 -10.97
C LYS A 6 25.01 28.60 -9.80
N ASN A 7 23.74 28.62 -10.18
CA ASN A 7 22.66 27.73 -9.73
C ASN A 7 22.77 27.05 -8.35
N ASN A 8 22.07 27.65 -7.39
CA ASN A 8 20.98 27.06 -6.61
C ASN A 8 20.60 25.60 -6.95
N ARG A 9 20.88 24.66 -6.03
CA ARG A 9 20.04 23.47 -5.78
C ARG A 9 19.96 23.23 -4.27
N LYS A 10 19.11 24.02 -3.61
CA LYS A 10 18.55 23.61 -2.30
C LYS A 10 17.64 22.42 -2.59
N ASN A 11 18.09 21.22 -2.23
CA ASN A 11 17.24 20.05 -2.11
C ASN A 11 16.14 20.39 -1.08
N LYS A 12 14.98 20.81 -1.59
CA LYS A 12 13.73 20.74 -0.84
C LYS A 12 13.45 19.26 -0.64
N SER A 13 13.90 18.71 0.50
CA SER A 13 13.19 17.59 1.11
C SER A 13 11.74 18.03 1.21
N LYS A 14 10.89 17.47 0.35
CA LYS A 14 9.44 17.58 0.50
C LYS A 14 9.15 16.94 1.84
N GLY A 15 8.96 17.78 2.86
CA GLY A 15 8.49 17.30 4.15
C GLY A 15 7.23 16.49 3.90
N LYS A 16 7.25 15.21 4.27
CA LYS A 16 6.02 14.44 4.49
C LYS A 16 5.20 15.33 5.42
N LYS A 17 4.09 15.87 4.91
CA LYS A 17 3.16 16.62 5.75
C LYS A 17 2.76 15.67 6.87
N PRO A 18 2.77 16.08 8.14
CA PRO A 18 2.19 15.26 9.19
C PRO A 18 0.75 14.99 8.77
N ILE A 19 0.38 13.72 8.75
CA ILE A 19 -1.00 13.28 8.55
C ILE A 19 -1.79 13.99 9.65
N LYS A 20 -2.50 15.05 9.28
CA LYS A 20 -3.40 15.73 10.21
C LYS A 20 -4.54 14.75 10.42
N ALA A 21 -4.50 14.01 11.53
CA ALA A 21 -5.64 13.24 12.00
C ALA A 21 -6.86 14.15 11.95
N ASN A 22 -7.80 13.83 11.06
CA ASN A 22 -9.03 14.58 10.92
C ASN A 22 -9.86 14.26 12.18
N PRO A 23 -10.13 15.23 13.07
CA PRO A 23 -10.66 14.97 14.42
C PRO A 23 -12.11 14.46 14.45
N LYS A 24 -12.66 14.08 13.29
CA LYS A 24 -13.99 13.46 13.13
C LYS A 24 -13.94 11.98 12.75
N LEU A 25 -12.77 11.43 12.42
CA LEU A 25 -12.65 10.01 12.05
C LEU A 25 -12.61 9.15 13.30
N LEU A 26 -13.38 8.06 13.30
CA LEU A 26 -13.29 7.03 14.32
C LEU A 26 -12.19 6.03 13.95
N PRO A 27 -11.53 5.39 14.94
CA PRO A 27 -10.66 4.28 14.66
C PRO A 27 -11.46 3.11 14.05
N PRO A 28 -10.84 2.28 13.22
CA PRO A 28 -11.50 1.07 12.74
C PRO A 28 -11.73 0.10 13.90
N LEU A 29 -12.76 -0.73 13.82
CA LEU A 29 -12.97 -1.80 14.79
C LEU A 29 -11.76 -2.76 14.78
N PRO A 30 -11.44 -3.45 15.89
CA PRO A 30 -10.24 -4.27 15.96
C PRO A 30 -10.11 -5.32 14.85
N HIS A 31 -11.22 -5.92 14.43
CA HIS A 31 -11.25 -6.90 13.34
C HIS A 31 -11.12 -6.26 11.95
N GLN A 32 -11.59 -5.03 11.77
CA GLN A 32 -11.38 -4.24 10.56
C GLN A 32 -9.90 -3.86 10.44
N LEU A 33 -9.30 -3.38 11.53
CA LEU A 33 -7.88 -3.04 11.59
C LEU A 33 -7.01 -4.26 11.26
N LEU A 34 -7.26 -5.40 11.89
CA LEU A 34 -6.52 -6.64 11.62
C LEU A 34 -6.62 -7.06 10.15
N HIS A 35 -7.80 -6.89 9.54
CA HIS A 35 -7.97 -7.19 8.12
C HIS A 35 -7.16 -6.22 7.24
N LEU A 36 -7.21 -4.91 7.49
CA LEU A 36 -6.40 -3.92 6.78
C LEU A 36 -4.89 -4.18 6.92
N GLN A 37 -4.45 -4.60 8.10
CA GLN A 37 -3.08 -5.03 8.35
C GLN A 37 -2.70 -6.28 7.53
N THR A 38 -3.62 -7.24 7.41
CA THR A 38 -3.44 -8.43 6.58
C THR A 38 -3.31 -8.05 5.10
N LEU A 39 -4.14 -7.12 4.61
CA LEU A 39 -4.02 -6.60 3.24
C LEU A 39 -2.65 -5.94 3.01
N SER A 40 -2.18 -5.12 3.96
CA SER A 40 -0.83 -4.51 3.92
C SER A 40 0.27 -5.57 3.86
N GLN A 41 0.15 -6.65 4.64
CA GLN A 41 1.11 -7.75 4.63
C GLN A 41 1.12 -8.51 3.30
N GLU A 42 -0.02 -8.68 2.63
CA GLU A 42 -0.07 -9.31 1.31
C GLU A 42 0.58 -8.45 0.23
N ILE A 43 0.42 -7.13 0.28
CA ILE A 43 1.16 -6.19 -0.59
C ILE A 43 2.68 -6.44 -0.46
N HIS A 44 3.18 -6.51 0.77
CA HIS A 44 4.60 -6.80 1.03
C HIS A 44 5.01 -8.22 0.60
N SER A 45 4.17 -9.21 0.92
CA SER A 45 4.45 -10.61 0.62
C SER A 45 4.47 -10.89 -0.88
N LEU A 46 3.69 -10.17 -1.68
CA LEU A 46 3.70 -10.28 -3.14
C LEU A 46 5.08 -9.94 -3.71
N HIS A 47 5.72 -8.88 -3.23
CA HIS A 47 7.08 -8.52 -3.63
C HIS A 47 8.09 -9.61 -3.28
N SER A 48 8.03 -10.14 -2.04
CA SER A 48 8.92 -11.22 -1.61
C SER A 48 8.72 -12.49 -2.43
N LYS A 49 7.46 -12.87 -2.69
CA LYS A 49 7.11 -14.00 -3.56
C LYS A 49 7.71 -13.80 -4.94
N LYS A 50 7.50 -12.64 -5.58
CA LYS A 50 8.07 -12.32 -6.89
C LYS A 50 9.61 -12.37 -6.89
N SER A 51 10.25 -11.80 -5.88
CA SER A 51 11.72 -11.74 -5.76
C SER A 51 12.37 -13.11 -5.51
N SER A 52 11.62 -14.05 -4.92
CA SER A 52 12.09 -15.42 -4.70
C SER A 52 12.02 -16.31 -5.94
N LEU A 53 11.39 -15.85 -7.03
CA LEU A 53 11.26 -16.64 -8.24
C LEU A 53 12.59 -16.74 -8.99
N PRO A 54 12.90 -17.90 -9.58
CA PRO A 54 14.01 -18.04 -10.50
C PRO A 54 13.89 -17.05 -11.67
N ALA A 55 15.02 -16.53 -12.17
CA ALA A 55 15.02 -15.55 -13.26
C ALA A 55 14.34 -16.05 -14.56
N ASN A 56 14.27 -17.36 -14.76
CA ASN A 56 13.60 -18.00 -15.91
C ASN A 56 12.14 -18.40 -15.63
N HIS A 57 11.57 -18.00 -14.50
CA HIS A 57 10.21 -18.35 -14.15
C HIS A 57 9.21 -17.70 -15.13
N PRO A 58 8.22 -18.45 -15.68
CA PRO A 58 7.32 -17.94 -16.71
C PRO A 58 6.59 -16.64 -16.37
N VAL A 59 6.27 -16.45 -15.09
CA VAL A 59 5.52 -15.28 -14.59
C VAL A 59 6.36 -13.99 -14.56
N LEU A 60 7.69 -14.09 -14.73
CA LEU A 60 8.57 -12.92 -14.85
C LEU A 60 8.71 -12.47 -16.31
N ASN A 61 8.12 -13.20 -17.27
CA ASN A 61 8.11 -12.80 -18.67
C ASN A 61 7.29 -11.53 -18.87
N HIS A 62 7.74 -10.62 -19.73
CA HIS A 62 7.05 -9.36 -20.02
C HIS A 62 5.64 -9.52 -20.62
N SER A 63 5.32 -10.69 -21.16
CA SER A 63 3.98 -11.01 -21.68
C SER A 63 3.06 -11.65 -20.64
N PHE A 64 3.53 -11.86 -19.41
CA PHE A 64 2.72 -12.46 -18.35
C PHE A 64 1.69 -11.45 -17.84
N ASP A 65 0.44 -11.88 -17.70
CA ASP A 65 -0.64 -11.07 -17.14
C ASP A 65 -0.54 -11.08 -15.59
N PRO A 66 -0.25 -9.93 -14.94
CA PRO A 66 -0.20 -9.84 -13.48
C PRO A 66 -1.47 -10.34 -12.78
N ASP A 67 -2.61 -10.28 -13.47
CA ASP A 67 -3.89 -10.75 -12.94
C ASP A 67 -3.86 -12.22 -12.53
N ASP A 68 -3.08 -13.07 -13.20
CA ASP A 68 -3.00 -14.50 -12.87
C ASP A 68 -2.42 -14.75 -11.47
N ILE A 69 -1.63 -13.80 -10.94
CA ILE A 69 -1.10 -13.83 -9.57
C ILE A 69 -1.99 -13.04 -8.61
N ILE A 70 -2.59 -11.96 -9.08
CA ILE A 70 -3.34 -11.02 -8.24
C ILE A 70 -4.76 -11.51 -7.97
N LYS A 71 -5.46 -12.11 -8.96
CA LYS A 71 -6.84 -12.60 -8.81
C LYS A 71 -7.02 -13.55 -7.62
N PRO A 72 -6.14 -14.55 -7.37
CA PRO A 72 -6.26 -15.40 -6.19
C PRO A 72 -6.22 -14.64 -4.85
N ILE A 73 -5.39 -13.60 -4.76
CA ILE A 73 -5.29 -12.75 -3.57
C ILE A 73 -6.60 -11.98 -3.40
N ILE A 74 -7.06 -11.30 -4.45
CA ILE A 74 -8.33 -10.57 -4.48
C ILE A 74 -9.49 -11.49 -4.05
N SER A 75 -9.62 -12.68 -4.64
CA SER A 75 -10.70 -13.63 -4.34
C SER A 75 -10.68 -14.14 -2.89
N THR A 76 -9.49 -14.20 -2.27
CA THR A 76 -9.34 -14.63 -0.88
C THR A 76 -9.85 -13.58 0.09
N TYR A 77 -9.53 -12.32 -0.14
CA TYR A 77 -9.81 -11.25 0.83
C TYR A 77 -11.09 -10.46 0.57
N PHE A 78 -11.56 -10.41 -0.69
CA PHE A 78 -12.75 -9.63 -1.05
C PHE A 78 -14.00 -9.99 -0.23
N PRO A 79 -14.37 -11.28 -0.05
CA PRO A 79 -15.58 -11.61 0.70
C PRO A 79 -15.49 -11.21 2.18
N ILE A 80 -14.29 -11.21 2.74
CA ILE A 80 -14.04 -10.78 4.12
C ILE A 80 -14.15 -9.26 4.20
N PHE A 81 -13.49 -8.55 3.28
CA PHE A 81 -13.56 -7.10 3.18
C PHE A 81 -15.02 -6.63 3.12
N PHE A 82 -15.79 -7.20 2.19
CA PHE A 82 -17.19 -6.87 1.97
C PHE A 82 -18.09 -7.14 3.19
N ARG A 83 -17.77 -8.16 3.99
CA ARG A 83 -18.49 -8.44 5.25
C ARG A 83 -18.12 -7.47 6.37
N LEU A 84 -16.88 -6.97 6.38
CA LEU A 84 -16.34 -6.14 7.46
C LEU A 84 -16.61 -4.65 7.27
N PHE A 85 -16.76 -4.21 6.01
CA PHE A 85 -17.01 -2.83 5.65
C PHE A 85 -18.38 -2.78 4.94
N ASP A 86 -19.35 -2.17 5.62
CA ASP A 86 -20.78 -2.24 5.30
C ASP A 86 -21.09 -1.84 3.85
N GLU A 87 -22.01 -2.58 3.21
CA GLU A 87 -22.50 -2.37 1.82
C GLU A 87 -23.09 -0.97 1.60
N LYS A 88 -23.54 -0.31 2.68
CA LYS A 88 -24.20 0.99 2.63
C LYS A 88 -23.24 2.17 2.56
N GLU A 89 -21.97 1.96 2.88
CA GLU A 89 -20.93 2.98 2.75
C GLU A 89 -20.11 2.69 1.50
N GLU A 90 -20.66 3.09 0.34
CA GLU A 90 -19.98 3.06 -0.98
C GLU A 90 -18.56 3.63 -0.92
N GLU A 91 -18.28 4.48 0.06
CA GLU A 91 -17.00 5.14 0.27
C GLU A 91 -15.87 4.16 0.64
N HIS A 92 -16.14 3.08 1.40
CA HIS A 92 -15.11 2.11 1.79
C HIS A 92 -14.60 1.26 0.62
N VAL A 93 -15.35 1.18 -0.49
CA VAL A 93 -14.88 0.52 -1.72
C VAL A 93 -13.57 1.15 -2.23
N LYS A 94 -13.31 2.43 -1.92
CA LYS A 94 -12.03 3.08 -2.27
C LYS A 94 -10.82 2.40 -1.62
N ILE A 95 -10.96 1.87 -0.40
CA ILE A 95 -9.90 1.10 0.27
C ILE A 95 -9.61 -0.19 -0.51
N TRP A 96 -10.65 -0.85 -1.01
CA TRP A 96 -10.49 -2.05 -1.84
C TRP A 96 -9.81 -1.73 -3.18
N ILE A 97 -10.22 -0.65 -3.83
CA ILE A 97 -9.59 -0.17 -5.06
C ILE A 97 -8.10 0.15 -4.82
N ALA A 98 -7.78 0.81 -3.70
CA ALA A 98 -6.40 1.12 -3.32
C ALA A 98 -5.58 -0.16 -3.09
N PHE A 99 -6.14 -1.18 -2.43
CA PHE A 99 -5.49 -2.48 -2.27
C PHE A 99 -5.19 -3.16 -3.62
N ASN A 100 -6.17 -3.21 -4.53
CA ASN A 100 -5.97 -3.82 -5.85
C ASN A 100 -4.90 -3.07 -6.66
N ALA A 101 -4.95 -1.74 -6.64
CA ALA A 101 -3.94 -0.89 -7.28
C ALA A 101 -2.55 -1.11 -6.67
N ALA A 102 -2.47 -1.32 -5.35
CA ALA A 102 -1.22 -1.60 -4.67
C ALA A 102 -0.59 -2.93 -5.12
N LEU A 103 -1.39 -4.00 -5.24
CA LEU A 103 -0.89 -5.29 -5.74
C LEU A 103 -0.32 -5.16 -7.16
N LEU A 104 -1.02 -4.44 -8.04
CA LEU A 104 -0.54 -4.17 -9.41
C LEU A 104 0.77 -3.38 -9.41
N LYS A 105 0.82 -2.25 -8.68
CA LYS A 105 2.04 -1.43 -8.60
C LYS A 105 3.23 -2.18 -8.00
N VAL A 106 3.02 -2.99 -6.96
CA VAL A 106 4.09 -3.85 -6.41
C VAL A 106 4.56 -4.84 -7.44
N TRP A 107 3.64 -5.48 -8.16
CA TRP A 107 4.02 -6.41 -9.22
C TRP A 107 4.79 -5.72 -10.33
N GLU A 108 4.41 -4.52 -10.77
CA GLU A 108 5.06 -3.84 -11.88
C GLU A 108 6.37 -3.14 -11.50
N TRP A 109 6.37 -2.40 -10.38
CA TRP A 109 7.45 -1.46 -10.04
C TRP A 109 8.33 -1.93 -8.89
N GLY A 110 7.85 -2.88 -8.08
CA GLY A 110 8.60 -3.42 -6.94
C GLY A 110 8.82 -2.46 -5.77
N ASP A 111 8.28 -1.23 -5.81
CA ASP A 111 8.39 -0.27 -4.72
C ASP A 111 7.32 -0.52 -3.64
N VAL A 112 7.64 -1.41 -2.71
CA VAL A 112 6.71 -1.82 -1.64
C VAL A 112 6.45 -0.69 -0.66
N GLU A 113 7.48 0.05 -0.24
CA GLU A 113 7.35 1.05 0.82
C GLU A 113 6.41 2.19 0.38
N THR A 114 6.60 2.71 -0.85
CA THR A 114 5.72 3.76 -1.39
C THR A 114 4.30 3.25 -1.59
N VAL A 115 4.13 2.03 -2.08
CA VAL A 115 2.81 1.47 -2.37
C VAL A 115 2.02 1.15 -1.09
N GLN A 116 2.68 0.69 -0.02
CA GLN A 116 2.03 0.53 1.28
C GLN A 116 1.68 1.88 1.90
N ASP A 117 2.55 2.90 1.77
CA ASP A 117 2.25 4.26 2.22
C ASP A 117 0.99 4.81 1.52
N ASP A 118 0.88 4.65 0.19
CA ASP A 118 -0.31 5.03 -0.61
C ASP A 118 -1.58 4.31 -0.11
N PHE A 119 -1.49 3.00 0.16
CA PHE A 119 -2.62 2.22 0.67
C PHE A 119 -3.10 2.75 2.04
N TRP A 120 -2.17 2.97 2.97
CA TRP A 120 -2.51 3.48 4.31
C TRP A 120 -2.90 4.96 4.33
N GLU A 121 -2.48 5.75 3.34
CA GLU A 121 -3.00 7.10 3.11
C GLU A 121 -4.50 7.04 2.76
N CYS A 122 -4.89 6.13 1.86
CA CYS A 122 -6.30 5.90 1.53
C CYS A 122 -7.11 5.42 2.75
N VAL A 123 -6.60 4.48 3.54
CA VAL A 123 -7.25 4.06 4.79
C VAL A 123 -7.44 5.23 5.77
N GLY A 124 -6.45 6.12 5.84
CA GLY A 124 -6.48 7.32 6.68
C GLY A 124 -7.51 8.37 6.29
N GLU A 125 -8.13 8.25 5.10
CA GLU A 125 -9.26 9.10 4.70
C GLU A 125 -10.57 8.72 5.43
N PHE A 126 -10.71 7.45 5.82
CA PHE A 126 -11.93 6.90 6.43
C PHE A 126 -11.78 6.60 7.91
N PHE A 127 -10.56 6.28 8.34
CA PHE A 127 -10.29 5.85 9.71
C PHE A 127 -9.19 6.68 10.36
N ALA A 128 -9.33 6.91 11.66
CA ALA A 128 -8.22 7.40 12.48
C ALA A 128 -7.24 6.25 12.72
N VAL A 129 -6.19 6.17 11.90
CA VAL A 129 -5.11 5.18 12.00
C VAL A 129 -3.76 5.87 12.20
N GLY A 130 -3.02 5.43 13.23
CA GLY A 130 -1.67 5.88 13.53
C GLY A 130 -0.62 5.26 12.60
N GLU A 131 0.66 5.53 12.85
CA GLU A 131 1.75 4.80 12.18
C GLU A 131 1.97 3.42 12.81
N GLU A 132 1.74 3.31 14.12
CA GLU A 132 1.80 2.11 14.94
C GLU A 132 0.79 1.03 14.53
N ASP A 133 -0.33 1.47 13.94
CA ASP A 133 -1.38 0.59 13.44
C ASP A 133 -1.00 -0.03 12.08
N ARG A 134 0.04 0.50 11.41
CA ARG A 134 0.45 0.06 10.07
C ARG A 134 1.48 -1.05 10.20
N VAL A 135 1.16 -2.22 9.66
CA VAL A 135 2.14 -3.32 9.60
C VAL A 135 3.12 -3.08 8.45
N GLY A 136 4.43 -3.10 8.76
CA GLY A 136 5.51 -3.02 7.78
C GLY A 136 6.75 -2.23 8.22
N LYS A 137 6.66 -1.38 9.25
CA LYS A 137 7.80 -0.55 9.70
C LYS A 137 8.78 -1.24 10.67
N ASP A 138 8.35 -2.26 11.41
CA ASP A 138 9.13 -2.81 12.54
C ASP A 138 9.95 -4.08 12.26
N ILE A 139 9.99 -4.60 11.03
CA ILE A 139 10.87 -5.74 10.70
C ILE A 139 12.36 -5.34 10.64
N LYS A 140 12.70 -4.05 10.83
CA LYS A 140 14.10 -3.56 10.87
C LYS A 140 14.70 -3.43 12.28
N ARG A 141 14.03 -3.87 13.36
CA ARG A 141 14.54 -3.71 14.75
C ARG A 141 15.00 -4.99 15.47
N ALA A 142 15.03 -6.13 14.81
CA ALA A 142 15.62 -7.36 15.37
C ALA A 142 16.79 -7.83 14.49
N VAL A 143 17.95 -7.21 14.71
CA VAL A 143 19.28 -7.77 14.41
C VAL A 143 20.05 -7.82 15.71
#